data_AF-A0A1B8XZ61-F1
#
_entry.id   AF-A0A1B8XZ61-F1
#
_cell.length_a   1.000
_cell.length_b   1.000
_cell.length_c   1.000
_cell.angle_alpha   90.00
_cell.angle_beta   90.00
_cell.angle_gamma   90.00
#
_symmetry.space_group_name_H-M   'P 1'
#
loop_
_entity.id
_entity.type
_entity.pdbx_description
1 polymer ?
#
loop_
_entity_poly.entity_id
_entity_poly.type
_entity_poly.pdbx_seq_one_letter_code
_entity_poly.pdbx_strand_id
1 'polypeptide(L)'
;MEGPEVGALIQEARESIEAARNYRNELQQRMGALALARTQIKESAAQTCHALRQHFIDLKASITKLLDERQETLIQEVSAIEQDNIKPLDDCQKLLEQGVNTADDLLKEGEMAVSGIAGNNENLYNFTNKALHNQLDSLPEVPSLVEVPCLSAQLDDIFLPLVRDLICKLGSVASRPPVQMEELIERPGAILVRWCKCDDDFVAQDYRLQYRKNTGSHYEDVYVGSESEFLVLQIDPHVDYQFRVCARGDGRQEWSPWSVPQTGCTTLVPHEWSPGYDGYSLSSRRNIALRNDCVSHGALYSKAATYLPGQTLTFRVESVGQMDKRDSIGVCVERRYDCESLQRDAAVLFM
;
A
#
# COMPACT_ATOMS: atom_id res chain seq x y z
N MET A 1 -21.19 61.44 49.12
CA MET A 1 -20.33 60.39 48.57
C MET A 1 -19.03 61.04 48.18
N GLU A 2 -18.03 60.79 49.01
CA GLU A 2 -16.74 61.47 49.01
C GLU A 2 -15.86 60.91 47.87
N GLY A 3 -14.94 61.73 47.35
CA GLY A 3 -14.09 61.42 46.20
C GLY A 3 -13.31 60.10 46.17
N PRO A 4 -12.98 59.40 47.30
CA PRO A 4 -12.27 58.13 47.24
C PRO A 4 -13.13 56.94 46.77
N GLU A 5 -14.42 56.89 47.12
CA GLU A 5 -15.33 55.78 46.75
C GLU A 5 -15.61 55.78 45.25
N VAL A 6 -15.74 56.96 44.64
CA VAL A 6 -15.94 57.11 43.19
C VAL A 6 -14.70 56.68 42.42
N GLY A 7 -13.49 56.94 42.96
CA GLY A 7 -12.23 56.50 42.35
C GLY A 7 -12.07 54.98 42.33
N ALA A 8 -12.43 54.30 43.42
CA ALA A 8 -12.46 52.84 43.49
C ALA A 8 -13.45 52.22 42.49
N LEU A 9 -14.67 52.78 42.41
CA LEU A 9 -15.68 52.33 41.44
C LEU A 9 -15.24 52.53 39.98
N ILE A 10 -14.52 53.62 39.67
CA ILE A 10 -13.95 53.84 38.32
C ILE A 10 -12.86 52.81 38.01
N GLN A 11 -12.02 52.47 38.98
CA GLN A 11 -10.96 51.48 38.79
C GLN A 11 -11.55 50.07 38.59
N GLU A 12 -12.54 49.68 39.40
CA GLU A 12 -13.27 48.41 39.26
C GLU A 12 -13.99 48.32 37.90
N ALA A 13 -14.60 49.42 37.44
CA ALA A 13 -15.21 49.48 36.12
C ALA A 13 -14.18 49.31 34.99
N ARG A 14 -12.96 49.87 35.13
CA ARG A 14 -11.88 49.69 34.16
C ARG A 14 -11.40 48.25 34.08
N GLU A 15 -11.20 47.60 35.23
CA GLU A 15 -10.81 46.18 35.31
C GLU A 15 -11.89 45.28 34.70
N SER A 16 -13.17 45.58 35.00
CA SER A 16 -14.31 44.87 34.42
C SER A 16 -14.38 45.04 32.89
N ILE A 17 -14.12 46.24 32.36
CA ILE A 17 -14.07 46.49 30.92
C ILE A 17 -12.94 45.69 30.27
N GLU A 18 -11.76 45.64 30.89
CA GLU A 18 -10.63 44.88 30.36
C GLU A 18 -10.88 43.38 30.38
N ALA A 19 -11.46 42.85 31.47
CA ALA A 19 -11.90 41.46 31.55
C ALA A 19 -12.93 41.13 30.47
N ALA A 20 -13.92 42.00 30.24
CA ALA A 20 -14.92 41.83 29.19
C ALA A 20 -14.31 41.85 27.77
N ARG A 21 -13.29 42.70 27.53
CA ARG A 21 -12.55 42.73 26.25
C ARG A 21 -11.79 41.42 26.02
N ASN A 22 -11.08 40.93 27.04
CA ASN A 22 -10.34 39.67 26.97
C ASN A 22 -11.29 38.49 26.71
N TYR A 23 -12.38 38.42 27.45
CA TYR A 23 -13.41 37.39 27.26
C TYR A 23 -14.00 37.42 25.84
N ARG A 24 -14.33 38.61 25.31
CA ARG A 24 -14.82 38.77 23.94
C ARG A 24 -13.80 38.28 22.91
N ASN A 25 -12.52 38.61 23.08
CA ASN A 25 -11.45 38.19 22.17
C ASN A 25 -11.29 36.65 22.21
N GLU A 26 -11.35 36.03 23.38
CA GLU A 26 -11.30 34.57 23.53
C GLU A 26 -12.51 33.90 22.88
N LEU A 27 -13.72 34.45 23.04
CA LEU A 27 -14.91 33.98 22.35
C LEU A 27 -14.78 34.07 20.82
N GLN A 28 -14.22 35.17 20.30
CA GLN A 28 -13.97 35.33 18.86
C GLN A 28 -12.97 34.28 18.34
N GLN A 29 -11.90 34.01 19.10
CA GLN A 29 -10.96 32.93 18.76
C GLN A 29 -11.64 31.56 18.74
N ARG A 30 -12.45 31.25 19.77
CA ARG A 30 -13.22 29.98 19.83
C ARG A 30 -14.24 29.87 18.68
N MET A 31 -14.88 30.97 18.29
CA MET A 31 -15.75 30.99 17.10
C MET A 31 -14.97 30.70 15.81
N GLY A 32 -13.76 31.23 15.66
CA GLY A 32 -12.86 30.91 14.56
C GLY A 32 -12.49 29.43 14.53
N ALA A 33 -12.09 28.87 15.68
CA ALA A 33 -11.78 27.44 15.81
C ALA A 33 -13.00 26.55 15.47
N LEU A 34 -14.21 26.95 15.89
CA LEU A 34 -15.44 26.24 15.56
C LEU A 34 -15.73 26.26 14.04
N ALA A 35 -15.46 27.37 13.37
CA ALA A 35 -15.61 27.46 11.92
C ALA A 35 -14.64 26.51 11.20
N LEU A 36 -13.37 26.45 11.64
CA LEU A 36 -12.38 25.52 11.11
C LEU A 36 -12.80 24.06 11.34
N ALA A 37 -13.28 23.71 12.53
CA ALA A 37 -13.78 22.36 12.83
C ALA A 37 -14.96 21.96 11.91
N ARG A 38 -15.87 22.90 11.61
CA ARG A 38 -16.96 22.65 10.65
C ARG A 38 -16.45 22.41 9.23
N THR A 39 -15.48 23.20 8.79
CA THR A 39 -14.85 23.02 7.47
C THR A 39 -14.17 21.66 7.38
N GLN A 40 -13.40 21.27 8.41
CA GLN A 40 -12.74 19.98 8.48
C GLN A 40 -13.73 18.81 8.35
N ILE A 41 -14.87 18.84 9.05
CA ILE A 41 -15.89 17.79 8.94
C ILE A 41 -16.44 17.71 7.51
N LYS A 42 -16.75 18.86 6.89
CA LYS A 42 -17.31 18.90 5.53
C LYS A 42 -16.32 18.37 4.49
N GLU A 43 -15.07 18.81 4.56
CA GLU A 43 -14.01 18.40 3.64
C GLU A 43 -13.69 16.91 3.79
N SER A 44 -13.50 16.44 5.03
CA SER A 44 -13.24 15.01 5.30
C SER A 44 -14.41 14.13 4.86
N ALA A 45 -15.66 14.54 5.07
CA ALA A 45 -16.82 13.82 4.59
C ALA A 45 -16.87 13.76 3.05
N ALA A 46 -16.61 14.87 2.36
CA ALA A 46 -16.58 14.92 0.90
C ALA A 46 -15.48 14.01 0.33
N GLN A 47 -14.28 14.06 0.90
CA GLN A 47 -13.15 13.21 0.52
C GLN A 47 -13.44 11.73 0.78
N THR A 48 -14.01 11.40 1.94
CA THR A 48 -14.38 10.02 2.30
C THR A 48 -15.45 9.47 1.35
N CYS A 49 -16.49 10.26 1.05
CA CYS A 49 -17.52 9.90 0.08
C CYS A 49 -16.94 9.66 -1.32
N HIS A 50 -16.00 10.49 -1.76
CA HIS A 50 -15.32 10.32 -3.04
C HIS A 50 -14.49 9.03 -3.06
N ALA A 51 -13.66 8.81 -2.04
CA ALA A 51 -12.83 7.61 -1.92
C ALA A 51 -13.67 6.32 -1.88
N LEU A 52 -14.76 6.30 -1.11
CA LEU A 52 -15.69 5.16 -1.07
C LEU A 52 -16.31 4.88 -2.44
N ARG A 53 -16.79 5.92 -3.14
CA ARG A 53 -17.35 5.76 -4.48
C ARG A 53 -16.33 5.20 -5.44
N GLN A 54 -15.12 5.74 -5.45
CA GLN A 54 -14.04 5.28 -6.32
C GLN A 54 -13.69 3.83 -6.04
N HIS A 55 -13.50 3.46 -4.76
CA HIS A 55 -13.21 2.08 -4.36
C HIS A 55 -14.27 1.09 -4.87
N PHE A 56 -15.56 1.39 -4.69
CA PHE A 56 -16.63 0.52 -5.16
C PHE A 56 -16.78 0.52 -6.69
N ILE A 57 -16.37 1.57 -7.40
CA ILE A 57 -16.29 1.56 -8.87
C ILE A 57 -15.19 0.58 -9.31
N ASP A 58 -14.01 0.69 -8.73
CA ASP A 58 -12.84 -0.13 -9.07
C ASP A 58 -13.09 -1.62 -8.73
N LEU A 59 -13.70 -1.88 -7.58
CA LEU A 59 -14.08 -3.22 -7.16
C LEU A 59 -15.11 -3.85 -8.09
N LYS A 60 -16.15 -3.10 -8.48
CA LYS A 60 -17.15 -3.59 -9.45
C LYS A 60 -16.50 -3.93 -10.79
N ALA A 61 -15.66 -3.04 -11.30
CA ALA A 61 -14.94 -3.28 -12.55
C ALA A 61 -14.07 -4.56 -12.47
N SER A 62 -13.39 -4.77 -11.34
CA SER A 62 -12.56 -5.94 -11.12
C SER A 62 -13.38 -7.24 -11.04
N ILE A 63 -14.50 -7.24 -10.30
CA ILE A 63 -15.39 -8.41 -10.19
C ILE A 63 -16.03 -8.73 -11.53
N THR A 64 -16.53 -7.71 -12.25
CA THR A 64 -17.11 -7.89 -13.60
C THR A 64 -16.09 -8.53 -14.54
N LYS A 65 -14.86 -8.01 -14.57
CA LYS A 65 -13.79 -8.57 -15.39
C LYS A 65 -13.54 -10.05 -15.08
N LEU A 66 -13.46 -10.43 -13.80
CA LEU A 66 -13.23 -11.83 -13.41
C LEU A 66 -14.40 -12.74 -13.82
N LEU A 67 -15.64 -12.24 -13.76
CA LEU A 67 -16.81 -12.97 -14.21
C LEU A 67 -16.82 -13.15 -15.73
N ASP A 68 -16.49 -12.10 -16.48
CA ASP A 68 -16.38 -12.14 -17.95
C ASP A 68 -15.28 -13.11 -18.39
N GLU A 69 -14.10 -13.09 -17.75
CA GLU A 69 -13.00 -14.03 -18.00
C GLU A 69 -13.42 -15.49 -17.74
N ARG A 70 -14.18 -15.74 -16.66
CA ARG A 70 -14.68 -17.08 -16.36
C ARG A 70 -15.72 -17.53 -17.38
N GLN A 71 -16.61 -16.65 -17.79
CA GLN A 71 -17.59 -16.92 -18.84
C GLN A 71 -16.91 -17.28 -20.15
N GLU A 72 -15.89 -16.50 -20.55
CA GLU A 72 -15.12 -16.76 -21.77
C GLU A 72 -14.43 -18.12 -21.71
N THR A 73 -13.84 -18.47 -20.57
CA THR A 73 -13.21 -19.78 -20.37
C THR A 73 -14.21 -20.93 -20.59
N LEU A 74 -15.41 -20.84 -20.00
CA LEU A 74 -16.44 -21.88 -20.17
C LEU A 74 -16.94 -21.98 -21.62
N ILE A 75 -17.07 -20.86 -22.32
CA ILE A 75 -17.44 -20.84 -23.74
C ILE A 75 -16.34 -21.49 -24.58
N GLN A 76 -15.06 -21.19 -24.29
CA GLN A 76 -13.94 -21.82 -24.99
C GLN A 76 -13.88 -23.34 -24.76
N GLU A 77 -14.16 -23.81 -23.54
CA GLU A 77 -14.28 -25.24 -23.25
C GLU A 77 -15.38 -25.90 -24.09
N VAL A 78 -16.56 -25.27 -24.20
CA VAL A 78 -17.67 -25.72 -25.04
C VAL A 78 -17.26 -25.80 -26.51
N SER A 79 -16.65 -24.73 -27.05
CA SER A 79 -16.21 -24.70 -28.45
C SER A 79 -15.11 -25.72 -28.76
N ALA A 80 -14.20 -25.98 -27.81
CA ALA A 80 -13.17 -27.00 -27.97
C ALA A 80 -13.79 -28.40 -28.06
N ILE A 81 -14.72 -28.74 -27.15
CA ILE A 81 -15.42 -30.03 -27.17
C ILE A 81 -16.23 -30.17 -28.47
N GLU A 82 -16.93 -29.13 -28.90
CA GLU A 82 -17.67 -29.13 -30.17
C GLU A 82 -16.75 -29.42 -31.35
N GLN A 83 -15.64 -28.69 -31.47
CA GLN A 83 -14.70 -28.83 -32.58
C GLN A 83 -14.05 -30.23 -32.63
N ASP A 84 -13.67 -30.76 -31.47
CA ASP A 84 -13.01 -32.07 -31.37
C ASP A 84 -13.96 -33.23 -31.72
N ASN A 85 -15.26 -33.06 -31.48
CA ASN A 85 -16.26 -34.12 -31.68
C ASN A 85 -17.04 -34.03 -33.00
N ILE A 86 -17.14 -32.85 -33.62
CA ILE A 86 -17.76 -32.71 -34.95
C ILE A 86 -16.86 -33.30 -36.05
N LYS A 87 -15.54 -33.11 -35.96
CA LYS A 87 -14.62 -33.50 -37.04
C LYS A 87 -14.72 -34.99 -37.44
N PRO A 88 -14.77 -35.96 -36.50
CA PRO A 88 -14.97 -37.37 -36.86
C PRO A 88 -16.33 -37.61 -37.55
N LEU A 89 -17.38 -36.89 -37.16
CA LEU A 89 -18.70 -36.99 -37.78
C LEU A 89 -18.69 -36.44 -39.22
N ASP A 90 -18.01 -35.31 -39.45
CA ASP A 90 -17.81 -34.77 -40.81
C ASP A 90 -17.07 -35.75 -41.71
N ASP A 91 -16.05 -36.44 -41.18
CA ASP A 91 -15.29 -37.43 -41.93
C ASP A 91 -16.13 -38.70 -42.20
N CYS A 92 -16.94 -39.15 -41.23
CA CYS A 92 -17.94 -40.20 -41.44
C CYS A 92 -18.97 -39.80 -42.52
N GLN A 93 -19.45 -38.56 -42.50
CA GLN A 93 -20.39 -38.05 -43.50
C GLN A 93 -19.76 -38.10 -44.91
N LYS A 94 -18.52 -37.64 -45.07
CA LYS A 94 -17.82 -37.70 -46.37
C LYS A 94 -17.68 -39.13 -46.89
N LEU A 95 -17.36 -40.08 -46.02
CA LEU A 95 -17.26 -41.50 -46.39
C LEU A 95 -18.61 -42.03 -46.88
N LEU A 96 -19.70 -41.69 -46.19
CA LEU A 96 -21.05 -42.07 -46.61
C LEU A 96 -21.44 -41.42 -47.94
N GLU A 97 -21.17 -40.13 -48.12
CA GLU A 97 -21.43 -39.41 -49.38
C GLU A 97 -20.65 -40.02 -50.55
N GLN A 98 -19.38 -40.37 -50.36
CA GLN A 98 -18.58 -41.08 -51.37
C GLN A 98 -19.15 -42.46 -51.69
N GLY A 99 -19.57 -43.21 -50.66
CA GLY A 99 -20.22 -44.50 -50.82
C GLY A 99 -21.52 -44.41 -51.62
N VAL A 100 -22.38 -43.43 -51.32
CA VAL A 100 -23.62 -43.17 -52.06
C VAL A 100 -23.34 -42.81 -53.50
N ASN A 101 -22.41 -41.90 -53.77
CA ASN A 101 -22.04 -41.53 -55.15
C ASN A 101 -21.52 -42.73 -55.95
N THR A 102 -20.69 -43.56 -55.33
CA THR A 102 -20.16 -44.78 -55.96
C THR A 102 -21.27 -45.78 -56.25
N ALA A 103 -22.22 -45.95 -55.33
CA ALA A 103 -23.39 -46.81 -55.52
C ALA A 103 -24.30 -46.29 -56.64
N ASP A 104 -24.56 -44.97 -56.71
CA ASP A 104 -25.34 -44.35 -57.77
C ASP A 104 -24.71 -44.54 -59.15
N ASP A 105 -23.39 -44.40 -59.26
CA ASP A 105 -22.67 -44.62 -60.52
C ASP A 105 -22.71 -46.08 -60.96
N LEU A 106 -22.55 -47.02 -60.01
CA LEU A 106 -22.71 -48.45 -60.27
C LEU A 106 -24.14 -48.79 -60.71
N LEU A 107 -25.15 -48.20 -60.07
CA LEU A 107 -26.56 -48.39 -60.44
C LEU A 107 -26.81 -47.93 -61.88
N LYS A 108 -26.36 -46.73 -62.25
CA LYS A 108 -26.48 -46.22 -63.63
C LYS A 108 -25.76 -47.12 -64.64
N GLU A 109 -24.54 -47.56 -64.35
CA GLU A 109 -23.78 -48.48 -65.22
C GLU A 109 -24.50 -49.82 -65.38
N GLY A 110 -25.04 -50.36 -64.28
CA GLY A 110 -25.82 -51.59 -64.28
C GLY A 110 -27.12 -51.48 -65.07
N GLU A 111 -27.90 -50.42 -64.85
CA GLU A 111 -29.15 -50.16 -65.59
C GLU A 111 -28.89 -50.02 -67.09
N MET A 112 -27.84 -49.29 -67.50
CA MET A 112 -27.45 -49.18 -68.90
C MET A 112 -26.98 -50.51 -69.50
N ALA A 113 -26.21 -51.31 -68.75
CA ALA A 113 -25.74 -52.62 -69.19
C ALA A 113 -26.90 -53.61 -69.40
N VAL A 114 -27.95 -53.54 -68.59
CA VAL A 114 -29.16 -54.38 -68.70
C VAL A 114 -30.11 -53.90 -69.79
N SER A 115 -30.21 -52.58 -70.02
CA SER A 115 -31.13 -51.97 -70.99
C SER A 115 -30.67 -52.05 -72.46
N GLY A 116 -29.42 -52.42 -72.72
CA GLY A 116 -28.84 -52.48 -74.06
C GLY A 116 -29.45 -53.58 -74.93
N ILE A 117 -30.12 -53.21 -76.04
CA ILE A 117 -30.89 -54.08 -76.95
C ILE A 117 -30.05 -55.10 -77.75
N ALA A 118 -28.73 -55.12 -77.61
CA ALA A 118 -27.89 -56.24 -78.06
C ALA A 118 -26.64 -56.29 -77.17
N GLY A 119 -26.54 -57.32 -76.33
CA GLY A 119 -25.54 -57.45 -75.28
C GLY A 119 -24.12 -57.21 -75.77
N ASN A 120 -23.57 -56.04 -75.42
CA ASN A 120 -22.13 -55.88 -75.39
C ASN A 120 -21.65 -56.58 -74.11
N ASN A 121 -21.37 -57.89 -74.21
CA ASN A 121 -20.96 -58.76 -73.09
C ASN A 121 -19.83 -58.16 -72.24
N GLU A 122 -19.00 -57.31 -72.85
CA GLU A 122 -17.92 -56.59 -72.21
C GLU A 122 -18.42 -55.58 -71.15
N ASN A 123 -19.51 -54.86 -71.42
CA ASN A 123 -20.09 -53.91 -70.45
C ASN A 123 -20.71 -54.65 -69.26
N LEU A 124 -21.37 -55.79 -69.51
CA LEU A 124 -21.95 -56.62 -68.47
C LEU A 124 -20.87 -57.25 -67.58
N TYR A 125 -19.79 -57.73 -68.21
CA TYR A 125 -18.62 -58.28 -67.51
C TYR A 125 -17.90 -57.21 -66.67
N ASN A 126 -17.72 -56.00 -67.22
CA ASN A 126 -17.10 -54.89 -66.51
C ASN A 126 -17.92 -54.44 -65.30
N PHE A 127 -19.25 -54.31 -65.45
CA PHE A 127 -20.15 -54.03 -64.33
C PHE A 127 -20.07 -55.13 -63.27
N THR A 128 -20.18 -56.40 -63.66
CA THR A 128 -20.19 -57.54 -62.73
C THR A 128 -18.88 -57.61 -61.93
N ASN A 129 -17.74 -57.36 -62.57
CA ASN A 129 -16.44 -57.28 -61.89
C ASN A 129 -16.33 -56.10 -60.92
N LYS A 130 -16.81 -54.91 -61.32
CA LYS A 130 -16.83 -53.73 -60.44
C LYS A 130 -17.76 -53.93 -59.24
N ALA A 131 -18.93 -54.53 -59.44
CA ALA A 131 -19.88 -54.84 -58.38
C ALA A 131 -19.29 -55.82 -57.35
N LEU A 132 -18.58 -56.86 -57.83
CA LEU A 132 -17.84 -57.81 -56.99
C LEU A 132 -16.75 -57.15 -56.13
N HIS A 133 -16.12 -56.08 -56.61
CA HIS A 133 -15.07 -55.36 -55.88
C HIS A 133 -15.59 -54.29 -54.91
N ASN A 134 -16.83 -53.79 -55.08
CA ASN A 134 -17.37 -52.68 -54.28
C ASN A 134 -18.00 -53.09 -52.94
N GLN A 135 -17.89 -54.36 -52.52
CA GLN A 135 -18.32 -54.85 -51.20
C GLN A 135 -19.72 -54.32 -50.78
N LEU A 136 -20.70 -54.47 -51.67
CA LEU A 136 -22.07 -53.95 -51.51
C LEU A 136 -22.81 -54.44 -50.25
N ASP A 137 -22.29 -55.47 -49.60
CA ASP A 137 -22.86 -56.08 -48.39
C ASP A 137 -22.35 -55.45 -47.08
N SER A 138 -21.43 -54.48 -47.13
CA SER A 138 -20.86 -53.81 -45.95
C SER A 138 -21.12 -52.31 -45.95
N LEU A 139 -21.74 -51.82 -44.88
CA LEU A 139 -21.97 -50.39 -44.66
C LEU A 139 -20.97 -49.84 -43.63
N PRO A 140 -20.54 -48.57 -43.76
CA PRO A 140 -19.77 -47.90 -42.71
C PRO A 140 -20.58 -47.84 -41.41
N GLU A 141 -19.92 -48.09 -40.28
CA GLU A 141 -20.54 -47.95 -38.97
C GLU A 141 -20.69 -46.47 -38.60
N VAL A 142 -21.86 -46.10 -38.06
CA VAL A 142 -22.16 -44.74 -37.61
C VAL A 142 -22.37 -44.78 -36.10
N PRO A 143 -21.71 -43.91 -35.32
CA PRO A 143 -21.88 -43.90 -33.87
C PRO A 143 -23.34 -43.62 -33.50
N SER A 144 -23.81 -44.30 -32.46
CA SER A 144 -25.15 -44.05 -31.91
C SER A 144 -25.19 -42.70 -31.19
N LEU A 145 -26.37 -42.09 -31.06
CA LEU A 145 -26.50 -40.79 -30.37
C LEU A 145 -26.05 -40.81 -28.91
N VAL A 146 -26.04 -41.99 -28.28
CA VAL A 146 -25.56 -42.17 -26.89
C VAL A 146 -24.03 -42.12 -26.82
N GLU A 147 -23.35 -42.44 -27.92
CA GLU A 147 -21.89 -42.41 -28.05
C GLU A 147 -21.37 -41.03 -28.45
N VAL A 148 -22.26 -40.14 -28.91
CA VAL A 148 -21.92 -38.74 -29.24
C VAL A 148 -22.07 -37.86 -28.00
N PRO A 149 -21.06 -37.03 -27.66
CA PRO A 149 -21.17 -36.13 -26.51
C PRO A 149 -22.37 -35.17 -26.57
N CYS A 150 -23.04 -34.99 -25.43
CA CYS A 150 -24.11 -34.02 -25.24
C CYS A 150 -23.65 -32.92 -24.29
N LEU A 151 -23.34 -31.74 -24.84
CA LEU A 151 -22.80 -30.63 -24.04
C LEU A 151 -23.88 -30.04 -23.12
N SER A 152 -23.53 -29.87 -21.85
CA SER A 152 -24.36 -29.21 -20.85
C SER A 152 -23.49 -28.47 -19.84
N ALA A 153 -24.01 -27.38 -19.27
CA ALA A 153 -23.34 -26.63 -18.22
C ALA A 153 -24.13 -26.75 -16.91
N GLN A 154 -23.43 -27.06 -15.82
CA GLN A 154 -23.97 -27.01 -14.46
C GLN A 154 -23.53 -25.70 -13.82
N LEU A 155 -24.50 -24.88 -13.41
CA LEU A 155 -24.27 -23.58 -12.80
C LEU A 155 -24.88 -23.59 -11.40
N ASP A 156 -24.03 -23.46 -10.39
CA ASP A 156 -24.47 -23.41 -8.99
C ASP A 156 -24.80 -21.97 -8.56
N ASP A 157 -25.95 -21.79 -7.90
CA ASP A 157 -26.40 -20.48 -7.40
C ASP A 157 -25.77 -20.08 -6.04
N ILE A 158 -24.85 -20.90 -5.49
CA ILE A 158 -24.24 -20.66 -4.17
C ILE A 158 -23.33 -19.43 -4.12
N PHE A 159 -22.85 -18.98 -5.28
CA PHE A 159 -21.92 -17.86 -5.37
C PHE A 159 -22.55 -16.54 -4.90
N LEU A 160 -23.81 -16.28 -5.27
CA LEU A 160 -24.47 -15.02 -4.94
C LEU A 160 -24.66 -14.82 -3.43
N PRO A 161 -25.13 -15.81 -2.65
CA PRO A 161 -25.16 -15.73 -1.19
C PRO A 161 -23.78 -15.45 -0.55
N LEU A 162 -22.73 -16.17 -0.98
CA LEU A 162 -21.38 -16.02 -0.44
C LEU A 162 -20.83 -14.60 -0.71
N VAL A 163 -20.98 -14.11 -1.94
CA VAL A 163 -20.53 -12.77 -2.33
C VAL A 163 -21.34 -11.69 -1.62
N ARG A 164 -22.65 -11.87 -1.43
CA ARG A 164 -23.47 -10.94 -0.66
C ARG A 164 -22.92 -10.76 0.76
N ASP A 165 -22.65 -11.86 1.45
CA ASP A 165 -22.15 -11.83 2.83
C ASP A 165 -20.79 -11.14 2.95
N LEU A 166 -19.93 -11.31 1.94
CA LEU A 166 -18.66 -10.60 1.84
C LEU A 166 -18.87 -9.10 1.58
N ILE A 167 -19.70 -8.74 0.60
CA ILE A 167 -20.00 -7.34 0.24
C ILE A 167 -20.55 -6.57 1.44
N CYS A 168 -21.43 -7.17 2.23
CA CYS A 168 -22.00 -6.54 3.42
C CYS A 168 -20.95 -6.21 4.51
N LYS A 169 -19.77 -6.80 4.45
CA LYS A 169 -18.67 -6.59 5.40
C LYS A 169 -17.55 -5.70 4.83
N LEU A 170 -17.65 -5.25 3.57
CA LEU A 170 -16.62 -4.45 2.93
C LEU A 170 -16.64 -3.00 3.44
N GLY A 171 -15.48 -2.58 3.95
CA GLY A 171 -15.27 -1.22 4.43
C GLY A 171 -15.93 -0.94 5.78
N SER A 172 -15.54 0.18 6.39
CA SER A 172 -16.16 0.74 7.58
C SER A 172 -15.91 2.24 7.61
N VAL A 173 -16.88 3.01 8.09
CA VAL A 173 -16.74 4.45 8.28
C VAL A 173 -16.56 4.72 9.77
N ALA A 174 -15.46 5.36 10.13
CA ALA A 174 -15.19 5.81 11.49
C ALA A 174 -15.38 7.34 11.59
N SER A 175 -15.95 7.80 12.69
CA SER A 175 -16.12 9.23 12.96
C SER A 175 -14.83 9.91 13.46
N ARG A 176 -13.85 9.10 13.89
CA ARG A 176 -12.58 9.53 14.45
C ARG A 176 -11.46 8.62 13.95
N PRO A 177 -10.27 9.15 13.65
CA PRO A 177 -9.09 8.31 13.48
C PRO A 177 -8.81 7.57 14.79
N PRO A 178 -8.42 6.28 14.76
CA PRO A 178 -8.16 5.50 15.97
C PRO A 178 -6.92 5.98 16.74
N VAL A 179 -6.10 6.84 16.11
CA VAL A 179 -4.86 7.40 16.67
C VAL A 179 -4.74 8.89 16.42
N GLN A 180 -4.11 9.61 17.34
CA GLN A 180 -3.75 11.01 17.19
C GLN A 180 -2.33 11.27 17.68
N MET A 181 -1.69 12.28 17.13
CA MET A 181 -0.41 12.75 17.65
C MET A 181 -0.65 13.49 18.97
N GLU A 182 0.12 13.09 19.97
CA GLU A 182 0.01 13.56 21.35
C GLU A 182 1.04 14.66 21.60
N GLU A 183 2.30 14.42 21.23
CA GLU A 183 3.40 15.36 21.48
C GLU A 183 4.37 15.44 20.29
N LEU A 184 4.88 16.65 20.05
CA LEU A 184 6.01 16.93 19.17
C LEU A 184 7.11 17.56 20.02
N ILE A 185 8.21 16.84 20.25
CA ILE A 185 9.28 17.29 21.14
C ILE A 185 10.53 17.56 20.32
N GLU A 186 10.98 18.82 20.33
CA GLU A 186 12.20 19.22 19.64
C GLU A 186 13.43 18.46 20.14
N ARG A 187 14.28 18.05 19.19
CA ARG A 187 15.59 17.46 19.42
C ARG A 187 16.62 18.09 18.48
N PRO A 188 17.91 18.10 18.85
CA PRO A 188 18.98 18.57 17.96
C PRO A 188 18.98 17.86 16.60
N GLY A 189 18.61 18.57 15.54
CA GLY A 189 18.47 18.01 14.19
C GLY A 189 17.37 16.95 14.01
N ALA A 190 16.39 16.94 14.91
CA ALA A 190 15.36 15.90 14.96
C ALA A 190 14.08 16.38 15.67
N ILE A 191 13.00 15.63 15.53
CA ILE A 191 11.75 15.82 16.29
C ILE A 191 11.29 14.44 16.76
N LEU A 192 11.09 14.28 18.07
CA LEU A 192 10.43 13.10 18.63
C LEU A 192 8.92 13.28 18.48
N VAL A 193 8.28 12.37 17.75
CA VAL A 193 6.84 12.37 17.53
C VAL A 193 6.24 11.26 18.39
N ARG A 194 5.25 11.60 19.22
CA ARG A 194 4.49 10.65 20.04
C ARG A 194 3.03 10.64 19.62
N TRP A 195 2.40 9.48 19.69
CA TRP A 195 0.98 9.33 19.40
C TRP A 195 0.31 8.37 20.37
N CYS A 196 -0.98 8.59 20.57
CA CYS A 196 -1.80 7.77 21.43
C CYS A 196 -3.02 7.23 20.67
N LYS A 197 -3.56 6.15 21.20
CA LYS A 197 -4.83 5.60 20.74
C LYS A 197 -5.98 6.45 21.28
N CYS A 198 -6.94 6.79 20.44
CA CYS A 198 -8.13 7.56 20.80
C CYS A 198 -9.40 6.71 20.89
N ASP A 199 -9.32 5.45 20.47
CA ASP A 199 -10.39 4.48 20.49
C ASP A 199 -9.95 3.25 21.29
N ASP A 200 -10.47 3.10 22.51
CA ASP A 200 -10.08 2.02 23.42
C ASP A 200 -10.46 0.63 22.90
N ASP A 201 -11.44 0.53 22.00
CA ASP A 201 -11.87 -0.73 21.42
C ASP A 201 -10.98 -1.18 20.24
N PHE A 202 -10.25 -0.24 19.62
CA PHE A 202 -9.36 -0.54 18.50
C PHE A 202 -8.09 -1.27 18.95
N VAL A 203 -7.76 -2.41 18.33
CA VAL A 203 -6.54 -3.17 18.63
C VAL A 203 -5.50 -2.93 17.54
N ALA A 204 -4.65 -1.93 17.77
CA ALA A 204 -3.55 -1.59 16.88
C ALA A 204 -2.49 -2.69 16.82
N GLN A 205 -2.09 -3.07 15.61
CA GLN A 205 -0.98 -3.97 15.33
C GLN A 205 0.25 -3.16 14.91
N ASP A 206 0.06 -2.24 13.97
CA ASP A 206 1.11 -1.37 13.46
C ASP A 206 0.64 0.08 13.38
N TYR A 207 1.58 1.00 13.49
CA TYR A 207 1.45 2.41 13.20
C TYR A 207 2.29 2.78 11.99
N ARG A 208 1.86 3.82 11.28
CA ARG A 208 2.60 4.40 10.16
C ARG A 208 2.67 5.91 10.35
N LEU A 209 3.89 6.42 10.50
CA LEU A 209 4.17 7.85 10.62
C LEU A 209 4.69 8.38 9.30
N GLN A 210 4.14 9.52 8.89
CA GLN A 210 4.59 10.27 7.74
C GLN A 210 4.93 11.71 8.11
N TYR A 211 5.83 12.30 7.33
CA TYR A 211 6.12 13.73 7.40
C TYR A 211 6.28 14.34 6.01
N ARG A 212 6.21 15.67 5.94
CA ARG A 212 6.63 16.45 4.76
C ARG A 212 7.15 17.81 5.19
N LYS A 213 8.00 18.43 4.38
CA LYS A 213 8.25 19.87 4.48
C LYS A 213 6.95 20.62 4.19
N ASN A 214 6.70 21.73 4.87
CA ASN A 214 5.48 22.53 4.63
C ASN A 214 5.43 23.09 3.19
N THR A 215 6.59 23.27 2.56
CA THR A 215 6.73 23.64 1.15
C THR A 215 6.61 22.47 0.18
N GLY A 216 6.57 21.23 0.68
CA GLY A 216 6.50 20.01 -0.13
C GLY A 216 5.08 19.55 -0.42
N SER A 217 4.86 18.96 -1.60
CA SER A 217 3.55 18.44 -1.99
C SER A 217 3.24 17.05 -1.42
N HIS A 218 4.24 16.21 -1.18
CA HIS A 218 4.07 14.80 -0.84
C HIS A 218 4.56 14.47 0.57
N TYR A 219 3.85 13.54 1.22
CA TYR A 219 4.24 12.92 2.48
C TYR A 219 5.12 11.71 2.21
N GLU A 220 6.14 11.54 3.04
CA GLU A 220 7.07 10.40 3.03
C GLU A 220 6.92 9.59 4.31
N ASP A 221 7.04 8.27 4.19
CA ASP A 221 7.05 7.36 5.34
C ASP A 221 8.39 7.49 6.08
N VAL A 222 8.31 7.70 7.39
CA VAL A 222 9.49 7.74 8.26
C VAL A 222 9.52 6.57 9.23
N TYR A 223 8.37 5.97 9.52
CA TYR A 223 8.28 4.83 10.44
C TYR A 223 7.04 3.97 10.15
N VAL A 224 7.24 2.65 10.23
CA VAL A 224 6.18 1.62 10.24
C VAL A 224 6.54 0.57 11.29
N GLY A 225 5.67 0.35 12.27
CA GLY A 225 5.87 -0.65 13.33
C GLY A 225 4.96 -0.46 14.52
N SER A 226 5.17 -1.22 15.60
CA SER A 226 4.28 -1.29 16.76
C SER A 226 4.50 -0.22 17.84
N GLU A 227 5.64 0.47 17.84
CA GLU A 227 5.93 1.55 18.80
C GLU A 227 5.00 2.76 18.63
N SER A 228 4.74 3.46 19.74
CA SER A 228 3.90 4.66 19.80
C SER A 228 4.66 5.99 19.78
N GLU A 229 5.98 5.91 19.57
CA GLU A 229 6.83 7.08 19.41
C GLU A 229 7.95 6.80 18.41
N PHE A 230 8.40 7.83 17.71
CA PHE A 230 9.52 7.73 16.79
C PHE A 230 10.30 9.04 16.67
N LEU A 231 11.63 8.93 16.71
CA LEU A 231 12.54 10.06 16.56
C LEU A 231 12.84 10.31 15.08
N VAL A 232 12.18 11.31 14.48
CA VAL A 232 12.43 11.70 13.10
C VAL A 232 13.72 12.52 13.05
N LEU A 233 14.76 11.94 12.48
CA LEU A 233 16.07 12.57 12.29
C LEU A 233 16.09 13.39 10.99
N GLN A 234 17.17 14.15 10.79
CA GLN A 234 17.42 14.91 9.54
C GLN A 234 16.42 16.05 9.32
N ILE A 235 15.93 16.63 10.40
CA ILE A 235 15.08 17.81 10.35
C ILE A 235 15.97 19.05 10.25
N ASP A 236 15.79 19.80 9.17
CA ASP A 236 16.45 21.09 8.97
C ASP A 236 15.99 22.09 10.06
N PRO A 237 16.92 22.74 10.79
CA PRO A 237 16.56 23.74 11.78
C PRO A 237 15.79 24.91 11.17
N HIS A 238 14.80 25.42 11.90
CA HIS A 238 13.93 26.54 11.49
C HIS A 238 13.12 26.29 10.21
N VAL A 239 12.93 25.04 9.83
CA VAL A 239 12.04 24.64 8.74
C VAL A 239 10.82 23.93 9.33
N ASP A 240 9.63 24.34 8.89
CA ASP A 240 8.38 23.71 9.31
C ASP A 240 8.15 22.39 8.56
N TYR A 241 7.86 21.34 9.33
CA TYR A 241 7.44 20.04 8.84
C TYR A 241 6.05 19.70 9.33
N GLN A 242 5.25 19.06 8.50
CA GLN A 242 3.93 18.58 8.85
C GLN A 242 3.98 17.06 9.02
N PHE A 243 3.48 16.57 10.16
CA PHE A 243 3.46 15.16 10.53
C PHE A 243 2.04 14.62 10.55
N ARG A 244 1.86 13.33 10.27
CA ARG A 244 0.59 12.61 10.44
C ARG A 244 0.83 11.14 10.70
N VAL A 245 -0.04 10.51 11.50
CA VAL A 245 0.04 9.09 11.85
C VAL A 245 -1.27 8.37 11.55
N CYS A 246 -1.19 7.12 11.11
CA CYS A 246 -2.34 6.21 11.05
C CYS A 246 -1.98 4.87 11.68
N ALA A 247 -2.97 4.00 11.86
CA ALA A 247 -2.78 2.69 12.44
C ALA A 247 -3.44 1.60 11.60
N ARG A 248 -3.00 0.38 11.77
CA ARG A 248 -3.62 -0.83 11.21
C ARG A 248 -3.86 -1.79 12.36
N GLY A 249 -5.02 -2.43 12.37
CA GLY A 249 -5.47 -3.22 13.50
C GLY A 249 -6.67 -4.10 13.18
N ASP A 250 -7.19 -4.79 14.20
CA ASP A 250 -8.42 -5.60 14.12
C ASP A 250 -8.41 -6.68 13.02
N GLY A 251 -7.24 -7.23 12.70
CA GLY A 251 -7.07 -8.22 11.64
C GLY A 251 -7.26 -7.68 10.22
N ARG A 252 -7.40 -6.35 10.06
CA ARG A 252 -7.50 -5.69 8.75
C ARG A 252 -6.11 -5.42 8.20
N GLN A 253 -5.94 -5.55 6.88
CA GLN A 253 -4.71 -5.17 6.21
C GLN A 253 -4.65 -3.67 5.83
N GLU A 254 -5.81 -3.02 5.77
CA GLU A 254 -5.93 -1.62 5.41
C GLU A 254 -5.52 -0.70 6.57
N TRP A 255 -4.88 0.41 6.22
CA TRP A 255 -4.56 1.47 7.16
C TRP A 255 -5.82 2.28 7.49
N SER A 256 -5.93 2.72 8.74
CA SER A 256 -6.96 3.64 9.20
C SER A 256 -6.84 5.01 8.51
N PRO A 257 -7.87 5.86 8.64
CA PRO A 257 -7.71 7.29 8.39
C PRO A 257 -6.53 7.88 9.17
N TRP A 258 -5.90 8.91 8.60
CA TRP A 258 -4.81 9.64 9.22
C TRP A 258 -5.30 10.52 10.38
N SER A 259 -4.41 10.75 11.35
CA SER A 259 -4.56 11.77 12.38
C SER A 259 -4.71 13.17 11.78
N VAL A 260 -5.14 14.13 12.59
CA VAL A 260 -5.03 15.54 12.21
C VAL A 260 -3.54 15.86 12.04
N PRO A 261 -3.11 16.44 10.89
CA PRO A 261 -1.72 16.78 10.73
C PRO A 261 -1.31 17.90 11.70
N GLN A 262 -0.12 17.79 12.29
CA GLN A 262 0.46 18.81 13.16
C GLN A 262 1.79 19.29 12.58
N THR A 263 2.08 20.57 12.79
CA THR A 263 3.32 21.19 12.34
C THR A 263 4.32 21.22 13.47
N GLY A 264 5.55 20.78 13.20
CA GLY A 264 6.68 20.88 14.10
C GLY A 264 7.91 21.40 13.37
N CYS A 265 8.76 22.12 14.08
CA CYS A 265 10.07 22.53 13.63
C CYS A 265 11.07 22.31 14.78
N THR A 266 12.36 22.25 14.48
CA THR A 266 13.40 22.26 15.51
C THR A 266 14.20 23.54 15.40
N THR A 267 14.46 24.19 16.52
CA THR A 267 15.39 25.32 16.62
C THR A 267 16.81 24.87 16.97
N LEU A 268 16.97 23.57 17.27
CA LEU A 268 18.20 23.00 17.81
C LEU A 268 19.08 22.45 16.69
N VAL A 269 20.30 22.99 16.62
CA VAL A 269 21.30 22.59 15.61
C VAL A 269 21.73 21.13 15.84
N PRO A 270 21.84 20.29 14.79
CA PRO A 270 22.30 18.91 14.91
C PRO A 270 23.65 18.78 15.63
N HIS A 271 23.80 17.73 16.43
CA HIS A 271 25.10 17.38 17.00
C HIS A 271 26.01 16.81 15.92
N GLU A 272 27.10 17.52 15.63
CA GLU A 272 28.13 17.13 14.68
C GLU A 272 29.49 17.07 15.36
N TRP A 273 30.36 16.15 14.94
CA TRP A 273 31.77 16.14 15.25
C TRP A 273 32.54 17.22 14.50
N SER A 274 33.62 17.73 15.08
CA SER A 274 34.48 18.73 14.44
C SER A 274 35.23 18.10 13.26
N PRO A 275 35.15 18.66 12.03
CA PRO A 275 35.87 18.14 10.87
C PRO A 275 37.36 18.48 10.93
N GLY A 276 38.17 17.74 10.16
CA GLY A 276 39.60 18.05 9.95
C GLY A 276 40.48 17.77 11.16
N TYR A 277 40.07 16.86 12.05
CA TYR A 277 40.87 16.43 13.18
C TYR A 277 41.62 15.14 12.83
N ASP A 278 42.96 15.20 12.86
CA ASP A 278 43.81 14.05 12.56
C ASP A 278 43.53 12.89 13.52
N GLY A 279 43.59 11.65 13.02
CA GLY A 279 43.25 10.45 13.79
C GLY A 279 41.78 10.04 13.73
N TYR A 280 40.89 10.85 13.11
CA TYR A 280 39.47 10.52 12.97
C TYR A 280 38.96 10.71 11.55
N SER A 281 38.14 9.77 11.11
CA SER A 281 37.38 9.82 9.85
C SER A 281 35.90 10.00 10.17
N LEU A 282 35.24 10.97 9.53
CA LEU A 282 33.84 11.29 9.78
C LEU A 282 32.93 10.80 8.64
N SER A 283 31.69 10.46 8.98
CA SER A 283 30.64 10.27 7.97
C SER A 283 30.35 11.59 7.21
N SER A 284 29.68 11.49 6.06
CA SER A 284 29.23 12.66 5.28
C SER A 284 28.39 13.65 6.11
N ARG A 285 27.59 13.13 7.04
CA ARG A 285 26.75 13.90 7.97
C ARG A 285 27.48 14.36 9.23
N ARG A 286 28.75 13.98 9.41
CA ARG A 286 29.58 14.31 10.59
C ARG A 286 28.97 13.91 11.92
N ASN A 287 28.06 12.94 11.95
CA ASN A 287 27.43 12.42 13.18
C ASN A 287 28.04 11.09 13.62
N ILE A 288 28.85 10.45 12.77
CA ILE A 288 29.62 9.25 13.10
C ILE A 288 31.10 9.61 12.96
N ALA A 289 31.90 9.22 13.94
CA ALA A 289 33.34 9.37 13.95
C ALA A 289 33.99 8.00 14.14
N LEU A 290 34.99 7.70 13.31
CA LEU A 290 35.78 6.48 13.36
C LEU A 290 37.24 6.84 13.66
N ARG A 291 37.83 6.23 14.68
CA ARG A 291 39.28 6.34 14.94
C ARG A 291 40.04 5.62 13.82
N ASN A 292 41.04 6.28 13.22
CA ASN A 292 41.91 5.71 12.21
C ASN A 292 43.36 5.56 12.71
N ASP A 293 44.24 5.03 11.86
CA ASP A 293 45.62 4.70 12.23
C ASP A 293 46.56 5.91 12.34
N CYS A 294 46.08 7.13 12.03
CA CYS A 294 46.87 8.34 12.20
C CYS A 294 47.04 8.67 13.69
N VAL A 295 48.18 9.28 14.04
CA VAL A 295 48.42 9.80 15.38
C VAL A 295 47.39 10.90 15.66
N SER A 296 46.59 10.75 16.71
CA SER A 296 45.71 11.81 17.20
C SER A 296 46.31 12.44 18.45
N HIS A 297 46.19 13.77 18.54
CA HIS A 297 46.75 14.58 19.62
C HIS A 297 45.69 15.05 20.63
N GLY A 298 44.66 14.24 20.89
CA GLY A 298 43.65 14.54 21.91
C GLY A 298 42.23 14.14 21.55
N ALA A 299 41.28 14.66 22.33
CA ALA A 299 39.87 14.37 22.20
C ALA A 299 39.23 15.01 20.95
N LEU A 300 38.42 14.24 20.23
CA LEU A 300 37.55 14.75 19.17
C LEU A 300 36.34 15.47 19.79
N TYR A 301 36.25 16.78 19.61
CA TYR A 301 35.16 17.60 20.13
C TYR A 301 34.00 17.74 19.13
N SER A 302 32.80 18.05 19.64
CA SER A 302 31.69 18.50 18.81
C SER A 302 32.03 19.80 18.06
N LYS A 303 31.47 20.02 16.87
CA LYS A 303 31.70 21.19 16.00
C LYS A 303 31.34 22.52 16.64
N ALA A 304 30.31 22.53 17.49
CA ALA A 304 29.90 23.66 18.34
C ALA A 304 29.40 23.15 19.70
N ALA A 305 29.28 24.05 20.69
CA ALA A 305 28.66 23.75 21.99
C ALA A 305 27.13 23.62 21.81
N THR A 306 26.70 22.48 21.27
CA THR A 306 25.31 22.22 20.87
C THR A 306 24.50 21.45 21.90
N TYR A 307 25.17 20.86 22.91
CA TYR A 307 24.51 20.21 24.02
C TYR A 307 23.97 21.26 25.00
N LEU A 308 22.66 21.22 25.27
CA LEU A 308 22.00 22.09 26.23
C LEU A 308 21.50 21.30 27.44
N PRO A 309 21.48 21.90 28.65
CA PRO A 309 20.88 21.28 29.82
C PRO A 309 19.45 20.81 29.57
N GLY A 310 19.12 19.60 30.04
CA GLY A 310 17.82 18.97 29.83
C GLY A 310 17.69 18.15 28.55
N GLN A 311 18.68 18.20 27.64
CA GLN A 311 18.72 17.31 26.49
C GLN A 311 19.22 15.92 26.89
N THR A 312 18.62 14.88 26.29
CA THR A 312 19.18 13.53 26.30
C THR A 312 20.19 13.41 25.17
N LEU A 313 21.46 13.20 25.52
CA LEU A 313 22.54 12.97 24.55
C LEU A 313 22.83 11.47 24.49
N THR A 314 22.62 10.86 23.32
CA THR A 314 22.78 9.42 23.11
C THR A 314 23.95 9.16 22.19
N PHE A 315 24.90 8.34 22.66
CA PHE A 315 25.97 7.79 21.84
C PHE A 315 25.69 6.31 21.59
N ARG A 316 25.94 5.85 20.36
CA ARG A 316 25.90 4.43 19.99
C ARG A 316 27.28 4.01 19.50
N VAL A 317 27.86 2.98 20.13
CA VAL A 317 29.13 2.41 19.72
C VAL A 317 28.87 1.44 18.56
N GLU A 318 29.28 1.82 17.35
CA GLU A 318 29.08 1.01 16.14
C GLU A 318 30.16 -0.08 15.98
N SER A 319 31.38 0.24 16.39
CA SER A 319 32.54 -0.66 16.32
C SER A 319 33.49 -0.39 17.48
N VAL A 320 34.27 -1.40 17.86
CA VAL A 320 35.23 -1.34 18.97
C VAL A 320 36.64 -1.59 18.48
N GLY A 321 37.60 -0.86 19.05
CA GLY A 321 39.04 -1.06 18.86
C GLY A 321 39.69 -1.70 20.09
N GLN A 322 41.01 -1.64 20.16
CA GLN A 322 41.74 -1.99 21.38
C GLN A 322 41.47 -0.94 22.45
N MET A 323 41.00 -1.37 23.63
CA MET A 323 40.72 -0.47 24.74
C MET A 323 42.01 0.16 25.30
N ASP A 324 41.97 1.46 25.54
CA ASP A 324 43.01 2.23 26.22
C ASP A 324 42.41 2.93 27.45
N LYS A 325 43.23 3.15 28.49
CA LYS A 325 42.80 3.83 29.72
C LYS A 325 42.39 5.28 29.48
N ARG A 326 42.78 5.88 28.35
CA ARG A 326 42.47 7.25 27.96
C ARG A 326 41.15 7.36 27.18
N ASP A 327 40.54 6.24 26.82
CA ASP A 327 39.26 6.24 26.11
C ASP A 327 38.20 6.92 26.97
N SER A 328 37.46 7.84 26.36
CA SER A 328 36.42 8.60 27.05
C SER A 328 35.37 9.14 26.08
N ILE A 329 34.11 9.07 26.48
CA ILE A 329 32.98 9.72 25.81
C ILE A 329 32.28 10.58 26.86
N GLY A 330 32.08 11.86 26.58
CA GLY A 330 31.56 12.76 27.61
C GLY A 330 31.20 14.16 27.13
N VAL A 331 30.88 15.00 28.10
CA VAL A 331 30.57 16.42 27.92
C VAL A 331 31.54 17.27 28.74
N CYS A 332 31.87 18.46 28.26
CA CYS A 332 32.78 19.38 28.95
C CYS A 332 32.35 20.83 28.73
N VAL A 333 32.80 21.72 29.62
CA VAL A 333 32.48 23.16 29.54
C VAL A 333 33.25 23.86 28.40
N GLU A 334 34.50 23.46 28.16
CA GLU A 334 35.41 24.11 27.21
C GLU A 334 36.20 23.09 26.37
N ARG A 335 36.53 23.48 25.13
CA ARG A 335 37.48 22.71 24.30
C ARG A 335 38.90 23.00 24.72
N ARG A 336 39.64 21.94 25.03
CA ARG A 336 41.04 21.98 25.43
C ARG A 336 41.83 20.96 24.62
N TYR A 337 42.80 21.44 23.84
CA TYR A 337 43.60 20.61 22.91
C TYR A 337 44.95 20.19 23.51
N ASP A 338 45.25 20.65 24.72
CA ASP A 338 46.43 20.31 25.52
C ASP A 338 46.25 19.00 26.32
N CYS A 339 45.05 18.43 26.32
CA CYS A 339 44.71 17.22 27.06
C CYS A 339 44.48 16.03 26.10
N GLU A 340 45.08 14.88 26.41
CA GLU A 340 44.93 13.67 25.59
C GLU A 340 43.52 13.04 25.66
N SER A 341 42.77 13.31 26.75
CA SER A 341 41.42 12.77 26.97
C SER A 341 40.51 13.78 27.69
N LEU A 342 39.24 13.41 27.86
CA LEU A 342 38.28 14.17 28.68
C LEU A 342 38.46 13.93 30.19
N GLN A 343 39.44 13.12 30.63
CA GLN A 343 39.71 12.84 32.04
C GLN A 343 40.42 14.02 32.71
N ARG A 344 39.67 15.10 32.93
CA ARG A 344 40.16 16.38 33.44
C ARG A 344 39.07 17.17 34.15
N ASP A 345 39.46 18.25 34.81
CA ASP A 345 38.54 19.20 35.42
C ASP A 345 37.56 19.80 34.39
N ALA A 346 36.35 20.09 34.87
CA ALA A 346 35.22 20.63 34.10
C ALA A 346 34.75 19.74 32.93
N ALA A 347 34.87 18.42 33.08
CA ALA A 347 34.32 17.41 32.18
C ALA A 347 33.60 16.29 32.97
N VAL A 348 32.57 15.72 32.36
CA VAL A 348 31.86 14.52 32.83
C VAL A 348 31.93 13.49 31.72
N LEU A 349 32.40 12.29 32.03
CA LEU A 349 32.70 11.26 31.05
C LEU A 349 32.24 9.88 31.50
N PHE A 350 32.02 9.03 30.52
CA PHE A 350 31.88 7.59 30.63
C PHE A 350 33.15 6.95 30.06
N MET A 351 33.68 5.95 30.77
CA MET A 351 34.82 5.13 30.34
C MET A 351 34.34 3.78 29.82
#